data_AF-A0A317MDK1-F1
#
_entry.id   AF-A0A317MDK1-F1
#
_cell.length_a   1.000
_cell.length_b   1.000
_cell.length_c   1.000
_cell.angle_alpha   90.00
_cell.angle_beta   90.00
_cell.angle_gamma   90.00
#
_symmetry.space_group_name_H-M   'P 1'
#
loop_
_entity.id
_entity.type
_entity.pdbx_description
1 polymer ?
#
loop_
_entity_poly.entity_id
_entity_poly.type
_entity_poly.pdbx_seq_one_letter_code
_entity_poly.pdbx_strand_id
1 'polypeptide(L)'
;MDLIFEILIPAGTHIPGLTFSEPVFEWQGEKYPQGPPEADFGSNYKLVYSPVTDFVQRNLPVMSTSTDWQCISVKGAGLDIYGRKLWMNTPEYEEPEDPEEAHYTMRDLLQTMCAGNKWVVVIDTDEPFDVISSGSLTLVMTNLAGVIKGDIEEKGFLICGEGSNLVG
;
A
#
# COMPACT_ATOMS: atom_id res chain seq x y z
N MET A 1 -13.75 8.54 7.16
CA MET A 1 -12.64 7.87 7.85
C MET A 1 -11.47 8.00 6.90
N ASP A 2 -10.43 8.73 7.27
CA ASP A 2 -9.28 8.89 6.38
C ASP A 2 -8.46 7.62 6.51
N LEU A 3 -8.56 6.74 5.50
CA LEU A 3 -7.85 5.46 5.53
C LEU A 3 -6.36 5.73 5.41
N ILE A 4 -5.62 5.56 6.52
CA ILE A 4 -4.17 5.56 6.48
C ILE A 4 -3.73 4.19 5.99
N PHE A 5 -3.25 4.15 4.75
CA PHE A 5 -2.82 2.93 4.09
C PHE A 5 -1.32 2.97 3.87
N GLU A 6 -0.59 2.14 4.63
CA GLU A 6 0.86 2.05 4.56
C GLU A 6 1.29 0.65 4.12
N ILE A 7 2.30 0.61 3.25
CA ILE A 7 2.89 -0.62 2.74
C ILE A 7 4.36 -0.65 3.17
N LEU A 8 4.73 -1.65 3.95
CA LEU A 8 6.11 -1.97 4.26
C LEU A 8 6.64 -2.95 3.22
N ILE A 9 7.77 -2.59 2.61
CA ILE A 9 8.52 -3.47 1.71
C ILE A 9 9.98 -3.55 2.18
N PRO A 10 10.74 -4.61 1.82
CA PRO A 10 12.16 -4.68 2.14
C PRO A 10 12.92 -3.50 1.52
N ALA A 11 13.86 -2.92 2.26
CA ALA A 11 14.71 -1.85 1.77
C ALA A 11 15.49 -2.30 0.52
N GLY A 12 15.60 -1.42 -0.48
CA GLY A 12 16.27 -1.72 -1.75
C GLY A 12 15.45 -2.57 -2.72
N THR A 13 14.19 -2.88 -2.41
CA THR A 13 13.28 -3.55 -3.35
C THR A 13 13.08 -2.69 -4.60
N HIS A 14 13.38 -3.26 -5.76
CA HIS A 14 13.03 -2.66 -7.04
C HIS A 14 11.58 -3.01 -7.40
N ILE A 15 10.72 -1.99 -7.49
CA ILE A 15 9.33 -2.18 -7.86
C ILE A 15 9.18 -1.90 -9.37
N PRO A 16 8.84 -2.90 -10.20
CA PRO A 16 8.76 -2.74 -11.64
C PRO A 16 7.76 -1.64 -12.03
N GLY A 17 8.16 -0.78 -12.98
CA GLY A 17 7.28 0.28 -13.50
C GLY A 17 7.10 1.49 -12.58
N LEU A 18 7.68 1.48 -11.38
CA LEU A 18 7.64 2.60 -10.44
C LEU A 18 9.03 3.23 -10.30
N THR A 19 9.11 4.54 -10.54
CA THR A 19 10.32 5.32 -10.32
C THR A 19 10.04 6.39 -9.28
N PHE A 20 10.61 6.21 -8.09
CA PHE A 20 10.53 7.22 -7.04
C PHE A 20 11.51 8.35 -7.31
N SER A 21 11.05 9.58 -7.21
CA SER A 21 11.87 10.78 -7.41
C SER A 21 11.52 11.85 -6.39
N GLU A 22 12.50 12.66 -5.99
CA GLU A 22 12.24 13.78 -5.10
C GLU A 22 11.36 14.82 -5.81
N PRO A 23 10.23 15.24 -5.21
CA PRO A 23 9.44 16.31 -5.78
C PRO A 23 10.25 17.61 -5.71
N VAL A 24 10.29 18.35 -6.80
CA VAL A 24 11.04 19.61 -6.89
C VAL A 24 10.14 20.75 -7.33
N PHE A 25 10.31 21.91 -6.71
CA PHE A 25 9.76 23.17 -7.17
C PHE A 25 10.86 23.92 -7.92
N GLU A 26 10.59 24.36 -9.15
CA GLU A 26 11.54 25.14 -9.93
C GLU A 26 11.22 26.63 -9.85
N TRP A 27 12.20 27.43 -9.41
CA TRP A 27 12.10 28.87 -9.33
C TRP A 27 13.34 29.53 -9.92
N GLN A 28 13.16 30.36 -10.95
CA GLN A 28 14.25 31.01 -11.68
C GLN A 28 15.34 30.03 -12.19
N GLY A 29 14.94 28.81 -12.56
CA GLY A 29 15.86 27.76 -13.05
C GLY A 29 16.61 27.00 -11.94
N GLU A 30 16.36 27.32 -10.67
CA GLU A 30 16.86 26.54 -9.53
C GLU A 30 15.79 25.57 -9.04
N LYS A 31 16.20 24.34 -8.72
CA LYS A 31 15.32 23.27 -8.23
C LYS A 31 15.42 23.15 -6.71
N TYR A 32 14.28 23.18 -6.05
CA TYR A 32 14.17 23.11 -4.59
C TYR A 32 13.37 21.86 -4.19
N PRO A 33 13.98 20.89 -3.48
CA PRO A 33 13.27 19.71 -2.99
C PRO A 33 12.07 20.07 -2.11
N GLN A 34 10.94 19.40 -2.31
CA GLN A 34 9.66 19.68 -1.66
C GLN A 34 9.21 18.58 -0.70
N GLY A 35 10.01 17.52 -0.53
CA GLY A 35 9.62 16.41 0.33
C GLY A 35 10.38 15.12 0.05
N PRO A 36 9.94 14.02 0.68
CA PRO A 36 10.50 12.69 0.43
C PRO A 36 10.21 12.24 -1.01
N PRO A 37 10.95 11.26 -1.53
CA PRO A 37 10.70 10.76 -2.87
C PRO A 37 9.30 10.17 -3.01
N GLU A 38 8.68 10.45 -4.15
CA GLU A 38 7.33 10.03 -4.49
C GLU A 38 7.27 9.41 -5.90
N ALA A 39 6.25 8.60 -6.13
CA ALA A 39 5.94 8.00 -7.42
C ALA A 39 4.43 7.99 -7.64
N ASP A 40 4.00 8.28 -8.86
CA ASP A 40 2.60 8.13 -9.26
C ASP A 40 2.36 6.71 -9.77
N PHE A 41 1.24 6.12 -9.36
CA PHE A 41 0.76 4.84 -9.86
C PHE A 41 -0.60 5.04 -10.52
N GLY A 42 -0.58 5.23 -11.84
CA GLY A 42 -1.73 5.71 -12.58
C GLY A 42 -2.10 7.15 -12.22
N SER A 43 -3.35 7.53 -12.50
CA SER A 43 -3.90 8.83 -12.11
C SER A 43 -4.44 8.87 -10.68
N ASN A 44 -4.60 7.71 -10.05
CA ASN A 44 -5.42 7.55 -8.84
C ASN A 44 -4.61 7.42 -7.56
N TYR A 45 -3.37 6.93 -7.65
CA TYR A 45 -2.55 6.67 -6.48
C TYR A 45 -1.23 7.42 -6.54
N LYS A 46 -0.86 7.98 -5.40
CA LYS A 46 0.43 8.61 -5.15
C LYS A 46 1.12 7.86 -4.02
N LEU A 47 2.34 7.41 -4.28
CA LEU A 47 3.16 6.65 -3.35
C LEU A 47 4.25 7.56 -2.82
N VAL A 48 4.40 7.64 -1.50
CA VAL A 48 5.37 8.53 -0.87
C VAL A 48 6.17 7.74 0.15
N TYR A 49 7.50 7.81 0.08
CA TYR A 49 8.32 7.22 1.13
C TYR A 49 8.09 7.94 2.46
N SER A 50 7.93 7.15 3.51
CA SER A 50 7.74 7.63 4.87
C SER A 50 8.63 6.85 5.84
N PRO A 51 8.98 7.45 6.98
CA PRO A 51 9.68 6.72 8.03
C PRO A 51 8.77 5.62 8.60
N VAL A 52 9.30 4.41 8.77
CA VAL A 52 8.62 3.39 9.57
C VAL A 52 8.58 3.88 11.01
N THR A 53 7.40 4.01 11.60
CA THR A 53 7.28 4.47 12.98
C THR A 53 7.83 3.43 13.96
N ASP A 54 8.41 3.90 15.09
CA ASP A 54 8.87 3.01 16.17
C ASP A 54 7.78 2.04 16.63
N PHE A 55 6.52 2.49 16.64
CA PHE A 55 5.37 1.68 16.98
C PHE A 55 5.19 0.50 16.02
N VAL A 56 5.20 0.77 14.72
CA VAL A 56 5.14 -0.28 13.68
C VAL A 56 6.32 -1.23 13.80
N GLN A 57 7.55 -0.71 13.92
CA GLN A 57 8.76 -1.54 14.03
C GLN A 57 8.73 -2.52 15.20
N ARG A 58 8.25 -2.08 16.37
CA ARG A 58 8.20 -2.92 17.59
C ARG A 58 7.12 -3.99 17.56
N ASN A 59 6.05 -3.75 16.81
CA ASN A 59 4.90 -4.66 16.75
C ASN A 59 4.94 -5.56 15.51
N LEU A 60 5.89 -5.36 14.59
CA LEU A 60 6.11 -6.28 13.49
C LEU A 60 6.27 -7.71 14.02
N PRO A 61 5.61 -8.70 13.40
CA PRO A 61 5.74 -10.08 13.83
C PRO A 61 7.21 -10.53 13.80
N VAL A 62 7.60 -11.38 14.75
CA VAL A 62 8.99 -11.80 14.99
C VAL A 62 9.68 -12.27 13.70
N MET A 63 8.95 -12.98 12.83
CA MET A 63 9.41 -13.48 11.51
C MET A 63 9.84 -12.38 10.53
N SER A 64 9.42 -11.13 10.77
CA SER A 64 9.70 -9.96 9.95
C SER A 64 10.72 -9.00 10.57
N THR A 65 11.17 -9.24 11.81
CA THR A 65 12.09 -8.33 12.53
C THR A 65 13.53 -8.32 12.02
N SER A 66 13.93 -9.33 11.23
CA SER A 66 15.28 -9.42 10.64
C SER A 66 15.40 -8.70 9.29
N THR A 67 14.29 -8.27 8.71
CA THR A 67 14.25 -7.54 7.44
C THR A 67 14.35 -6.04 7.73
N ASP A 68 15.20 -5.34 6.98
CA ASP A 68 15.19 -3.88 6.96
C ASP A 68 14.00 -3.42 6.11
N TRP A 69 13.09 -2.66 6.72
CA TRP A 69 11.83 -2.25 6.09
C TRP A 69 11.86 -0.78 5.70
N GLN A 70 11.33 -0.48 4.53
CA GLN A 70 10.96 0.87 4.11
C GLN A 70 9.43 0.99 4.04
N CYS A 71 8.89 2.13 4.48
CA CYS A 71 7.46 2.41 4.45
C CYS A 71 7.10 3.27 3.24
N ILE A 72 6.01 2.90 2.57
CA ILE A 72 5.39 3.67 1.51
C ILE A 72 3.97 3.98 1.95
N SER A 73 3.68 5.26 2.18
CA SER A 73 2.33 5.73 2.40
C SER A 73 1.62 5.87 1.05
N VAL A 74 0.44 5.26 0.94
CA VAL A 74 -0.43 5.38 -0.24
C VAL A 74 -1.38 6.56 -0.02
N LYS A 75 -1.47 7.44 -1.02
CA LYS A 75 -2.31 8.64 -1.03
C LYS A 75 -3.03 8.76 -2.36
N GLY A 76 -3.96 9.71 -2.45
CA GLY A 76 -4.69 10.02 -3.69
C GLY A 76 -6.13 9.49 -3.69
N ALA A 77 -6.90 9.92 -4.70
CA ALA A 77 -8.33 9.63 -4.81
C ALA A 77 -8.64 8.13 -4.97
N GLY A 78 -7.68 7.32 -5.40
CA GLY A 78 -7.82 5.87 -5.57
C GLY A 78 -8.21 5.14 -4.28
N LEU A 79 -7.80 5.64 -3.10
CA LEU A 79 -8.24 5.08 -1.81
C LEU A 79 -9.72 5.33 -1.56
N ASP A 80 -10.19 6.55 -1.80
CA ASP A 80 -11.59 6.93 -1.63
C ASP A 80 -12.50 6.20 -2.63
N ILE A 81 -12.04 6.07 -3.87
CA ILE A 81 -12.73 5.32 -4.93
C ILE A 81 -12.84 3.84 -4.53
N TYR A 82 -11.74 3.23 -4.08
CA TYR A 82 -11.71 1.84 -3.64
C TYR A 82 -12.65 1.61 -2.46
N GLY A 83 -12.56 2.45 -1.42
CA GLY A 83 -13.46 2.41 -0.28
C GLY A 83 -14.93 2.51 -0.70
N ARG A 84 -15.28 3.48 -1.55
CA ARG A 84 -16.66 3.65 -2.05
C ARG A 84 -17.16 2.43 -2.81
N LYS A 85 -16.35 1.87 -3.73
CA LYS A 85 -16.71 0.66 -4.49
C LYS A 85 -16.98 -0.52 -3.56
N LEU A 86 -16.17 -0.69 -2.51
CA LEU A 86 -16.40 -1.70 -1.49
C LEU A 86 -17.76 -1.50 -0.79
N TRP A 87 -18.06 -0.29 -0.31
CA TRP A 87 -19.33 0.02 0.35
C TRP A 87 -20.56 -0.20 -0.53
N MET A 88 -20.44 0.06 -1.83
CA MET A 88 -21.52 -0.13 -2.80
C MET A 88 -21.66 -1.58 -3.30
N ASN A 89 -20.75 -2.48 -2.88
CA ASN A 89 -20.61 -3.84 -3.44
C ASN A 89 -20.42 -3.84 -4.96
N THR A 90 -19.80 -2.79 -5.49
CA THR A 90 -19.48 -2.62 -6.89
C THR A 90 -18.19 -3.39 -7.21
N PRO A 91 -18.11 -4.11 -8.35
CA PRO A 91 -16.87 -4.76 -8.76
C PRO A 91 -15.72 -3.77 -8.92
N GLU A 92 -14.54 -4.14 -8.45
CA GLU A 92 -13.34 -3.29 -8.58
C GLU A 92 -13.01 -3.00 -10.06
N TYR A 93 -13.20 -4.01 -10.93
CA TYR A 93 -12.93 -3.98 -12.37
C TYR A 93 -14.04 -3.39 -13.24
N GLU A 94 -15.04 -2.73 -12.65
CA GLU A 94 -16.00 -2.00 -13.48
C GLU A 94 -15.26 -0.92 -14.29
N GLU A 95 -15.46 -0.94 -15.61
CA GLU A 95 -14.84 0.01 -16.53
C GLU A 95 -15.22 1.44 -16.12
N PRO A 96 -14.28 2.39 -16.21
CA PRO A 96 -14.59 3.76 -15.89
C PRO A 96 -15.60 4.37 -16.84
N GLU A 97 -16.40 5.29 -16.32
CA GLU A 97 -17.30 6.10 -17.14
C GLU A 97 -16.51 7.00 -18.10
N ASP A 98 -15.28 7.39 -17.73
CA ASP A 98 -14.34 8.13 -18.57
C ASP A 98 -13.24 7.21 -19.14
N PRO A 99 -13.22 6.97 -20.46
CA PRO A 99 -12.21 6.12 -21.11
C PRO A 99 -10.78 6.70 -21.11
N GLU A 100 -10.58 7.98 -20.76
CA GLU A 100 -9.24 8.59 -20.63
C GLU A 100 -8.61 8.37 -19.24
N GLU A 101 -9.38 7.97 -18.23
CA GLU A 101 -8.85 7.62 -16.92
C GLU A 101 -8.18 6.23 -16.97
N ALA A 102 -6.85 6.20 -16.90
CA ALA A 102 -6.11 4.95 -16.68
C ALA A 102 -6.41 4.43 -15.27
N HIS A 103 -7.47 3.63 -15.13
CA HIS A 103 -7.88 3.05 -13.86
C HIS A 103 -6.99 1.89 -13.48
N TYR A 104 -5.92 2.21 -12.76
CA TYR A 104 -5.26 1.23 -11.92
C TYR A 104 -6.11 0.98 -10.68
N THR A 105 -6.30 -0.29 -10.35
CA THR A 105 -7.09 -0.73 -9.19
C THR A 105 -6.20 -0.87 -7.95
N MET A 106 -6.81 -1.02 -6.76
CA MET A 106 -6.07 -1.33 -5.54
C MET A 106 -5.36 -2.68 -5.67
N ARG A 107 -6.00 -3.63 -6.35
CA ARG A 107 -5.39 -4.91 -6.70
C ARG A 107 -4.12 -4.72 -7.56
N ASP A 108 -4.16 -3.89 -8.59
CA ASP A 108 -3.00 -3.67 -9.47
C ASP A 108 -1.84 -3.06 -8.69
N LEU A 109 -2.14 -2.12 -7.79
CA LEU A 109 -1.15 -1.53 -6.89
C LEU A 109 -0.51 -2.62 -6.03
N LEU A 110 -1.31 -3.37 -5.27
CA LEU A 110 -0.80 -4.39 -4.36
C LEU A 110 -0.09 -5.53 -5.09
N GLN A 111 -0.52 -5.90 -6.29
CA GLN A 111 0.16 -6.86 -7.14
C GLN A 111 1.53 -6.35 -7.60
N THR A 112 1.62 -5.07 -7.98
CA THR A 112 2.88 -4.43 -8.37
C THR A 112 3.84 -4.37 -7.19
N MET A 113 3.34 -4.00 -6.01
CA MET A 113 4.10 -3.99 -4.76
C MET A 113 4.53 -5.41 -4.34
N CYS A 114 3.78 -6.44 -4.74
CA CYS A 114 4.10 -7.85 -4.48
C CYS A 114 5.27 -8.41 -5.32
N ALA A 115 5.74 -7.70 -6.34
CA ALA A 115 6.86 -8.16 -7.17
C ALA A 115 8.18 -8.36 -6.38
N GLY A 116 8.29 -7.80 -5.17
CA GLY A 116 9.42 -7.96 -4.25
C GLY A 116 9.34 -9.13 -3.26
N ASN A 117 8.41 -10.08 -3.45
CA ASN A 117 8.27 -11.35 -2.72
C ASN A 117 7.75 -11.31 -1.27
N LYS A 118 7.88 -10.21 -0.53
CA LYS A 118 7.24 -10.04 0.79
C LYS A 118 6.85 -8.59 1.02
N TRP A 119 5.63 -8.33 1.46
CA TRP A 119 5.20 -7.00 1.90
C TRP A 119 4.17 -7.11 3.02
N VAL A 120 4.06 -6.03 3.78
CA VAL A 120 3.12 -5.91 4.89
C VAL A 120 2.28 -4.67 4.66
N VAL A 121 0.96 -4.82 4.65
CA VAL A 121 0.04 -3.69 4.76
C VAL A 121 -0.29 -3.46 6.22
N VAL A 122 -0.19 -2.20 6.63
CA VAL A 122 -0.52 -1.72 7.96
C VAL A 122 -1.84 -0.95 7.86
N ILE A 123 -2.84 -1.36 8.64
CA ILE A 123 -4.17 -0.70 8.66
C ILE A 123 -4.48 -0.14 10.05
N ASP A 124 -4.62 1.18 10.09
CA ASP A 124 -5.11 2.09 11.14
C ASP A 124 -4.45 2.02 12.52
N THR A 125 -3.98 3.17 13.02
CA THR A 125 -2.80 3.31 13.89
C THR A 125 -3.06 3.89 15.29
N ASP A 126 -4.21 3.57 15.92
CA ASP A 126 -4.57 4.11 17.25
C ASP A 126 -4.66 3.06 18.38
N GLU A 127 -4.53 1.76 18.09
CA GLU A 127 -4.72 0.66 19.05
C GLU A 127 -3.68 -0.47 18.87
N PRO A 128 -3.49 -1.38 19.86
CA PRO A 128 -2.52 -2.47 19.72
C PRO A 128 -2.80 -3.35 18.51
N PHE A 129 -1.75 -3.65 17.75
CA PHE A 129 -1.83 -4.44 16.52
C PHE A 129 -1.96 -5.94 16.79
N ASP A 130 -2.86 -6.60 16.07
CA ASP A 130 -2.85 -8.04 15.86
C ASP A 130 -2.41 -8.36 14.41
N VAL A 131 -1.78 -9.53 14.22
CA VAL A 131 -1.53 -10.05 12.87
C VAL A 131 -2.83 -10.65 12.37
N ILE A 132 -3.54 -9.92 11.53
CA ILE A 132 -4.87 -10.30 11.02
C ILE A 132 -4.74 -11.50 10.07
N SER A 133 -3.75 -11.47 9.17
CA SER A 133 -3.52 -12.62 8.28
C SER A 133 -2.16 -12.61 7.60
N SER A 134 -1.69 -13.82 7.29
CA SER A 134 -0.58 -14.05 6.37
C SER A 134 -1.04 -14.98 5.24
N GLY A 135 -0.65 -14.67 3.99
CA GLY A 135 -0.97 -15.58 2.88
C GLY A 135 -0.82 -14.98 1.48
N SER A 136 -1.66 -15.47 0.56
CA SER A 136 -1.71 -15.02 -0.83
C SER A 136 -2.29 -13.61 -0.95
N LEU A 137 -1.96 -12.91 -2.04
CA LEU A 137 -2.55 -11.61 -2.38
C LEU A 137 -4.08 -11.63 -2.32
N THR A 138 -4.71 -12.70 -2.79
CA THR A 138 -6.18 -12.83 -2.76
C THR A 138 -6.73 -12.83 -1.33
N LEU A 139 -6.11 -13.59 -0.41
CA LEU A 139 -6.52 -13.63 0.99
C LEU A 139 -6.34 -12.26 1.67
N VAL A 140 -5.18 -11.62 1.43
CA VAL A 140 -4.88 -10.29 1.96
C VAL A 140 -5.90 -9.26 1.45
N MET A 141 -6.25 -9.30 0.15
CA MET A 141 -7.27 -8.43 -0.43
C MET A 141 -8.65 -8.66 0.19
N THR A 142 -9.05 -9.91 0.43
CA THR A 142 -10.33 -10.23 1.07
C THR A 142 -10.38 -9.66 2.50
N ASN A 143 -9.31 -9.81 3.27
CA ASN A 143 -9.26 -9.32 4.64
C ASN A 143 -9.17 -7.79 4.69
N LEU A 144 -8.40 -7.17 3.79
CA LEU A 144 -8.39 -5.71 3.63
C LEU A 144 -9.80 -5.17 3.37
N ALA A 145 -10.54 -5.78 2.44
CA ALA A 145 -11.91 -5.39 2.16
C ALA A 145 -12.83 -5.56 3.38
N GLY A 146 -12.68 -6.64 4.14
CA GLY A 146 -13.41 -6.88 5.37
C GLY A 146 -13.13 -5.83 6.45
N VAL A 147 -11.87 -5.45 6.64
CA VAL A 147 -11.46 -4.40 7.59
C VAL A 147 -12.04 -3.04 7.17
N ILE A 148 -11.93 -2.66 5.90
CA ILE A 148 -12.47 -1.37 5.40
C ILE A 148 -13.99 -1.28 5.54
N LYS A 149 -14.71 -2.40 5.35
CA LYS A 149 -16.17 -2.47 5.52
C LYS A 149 -16.61 -2.48 6.98
N GLY A 150 -15.69 -2.73 7.92
CA GLY A 150 -16.01 -2.97 9.32
C GLY A 150 -16.60 -4.37 9.57
N ASP A 151 -16.47 -5.29 8.62
CA ASP A 151 -16.82 -6.71 8.80
C ASP A 151 -15.78 -7.43 9.69
N ILE A 152 -14.56 -6.90 9.72
CA ILE A 152 -13.45 -7.33 10.58
C ILE A 152 -13.10 -6.14 11.48
N GLU A 153 -13.31 -6.29 12.79
CA GLU A 153 -12.98 -5.26 13.78
C GLU A 153 -11.48 -5.22 14.14
N GLU A 154 -10.72 -6.25 13.76
CA GLU A 154 -9.30 -6.38 14.03
C GLU A 154 -8.47 -5.35 13.26
N LYS A 155 -7.45 -4.79 13.91
CA LYS A 155 -6.49 -3.84 13.32
C LYS A 155 -5.07 -4.41 13.40
N GLY A 156 -4.26 -4.10 12.38
CA GLY A 156 -2.86 -4.48 12.36
C GLY A 156 -2.34 -4.94 11.02
N PHE A 157 -1.63 -6.07 11.02
CA PHE A 157 -0.76 -6.43 9.91
C PHE A 157 -1.43 -7.44 8.97
N LEU A 158 -1.53 -7.06 7.69
CA LEU A 158 -1.82 -7.99 6.61
C LEU A 158 -0.53 -8.29 5.85
N ILE A 159 -0.12 -9.56 5.86
CA ILE A 159 1.19 -9.96 5.35
C ILE A 159 1.00 -10.80 4.09
N CYS A 160 1.55 -10.34 2.98
CA CYS A 160 1.59 -11.10 1.75
C CYS A 160 2.99 -11.68 1.53
N GLY A 161 3.05 -12.96 1.14
CA GLY A 161 4.30 -13.64 0.77
C GLY A 161 4.85 -14.64 1.79
N GLU A 162 4.23 -14.84 2.95
CA GLU A 162 4.58 -15.95 3.84
C GLU A 162 3.97 -17.28 3.33
N GLY A 163 4.81 -18.31 3.19
CA GLY A 163 4.44 -19.60 2.59
C GLY A 163 4.52 -19.64 1.06
N SER A 164 4.90 -18.54 0.41
CA SER A 164 5.24 -18.53 -1.01
C SER A 164 6.67 -19.03 -1.17
N ASN A 165 6.84 -20.34 -1.33
CA ASN A 165 7.92 -20.80 -2.20
C ASN A 165 7.63 -20.18 -3.57
N LEU A 166 8.26 -19.05 -3.89
CA LEU A 166 8.27 -18.52 -5.24
C LEU A 166 9.11 -19.48 -6.08
N VAL A 167 8.44 -20.54 -6.52
CA VAL A 167 8.88 -21.40 -7.63
C VAL A 167 8.11 -20.93 -8.84
N GLY A 168 8.83 -20.38 -9.82
CA GLY A 168 8.28 -20.00 -11.13
C GLY A 168 8.92 -18.73 -11.65
#